data_AF-A0A1S8N5B3-F1
#
_entry.id   AF-A0A1S8N5B3-F1
#
_cell.length_a   1.000
_cell.length_b   1.000
_cell.length_c   1.000
_cell.angle_alpha   90.00
_cell.angle_beta   90.00
_cell.angle_gamma   90.00
#
_symmetry.space_group_name_H-M   'P 1'
#
loop_
_entity.id
_entity.type
_entity.pdbx_description
1 polymer ?
#
loop_
_entity_poly.entity_id
_entity_poly.type
_entity_poly.pdbx_seq_one_letter_code
_entity_poly.pdbx_strand_id
1 'polypeptide(L)'
;MDDSKINCDINLSIDGMGIIFYSDGAVKNIKPGEDYFTSEYEDIDKVAKHVRDGDIVGFCTGSGGDYILKFRNGYPSDKIDEQYPISIRLAIVIDRGRLYIKDLFELMDWNPDCPKHQQIELDNGIYHITLNTRQPKSGIYGDNQEIYVYLNKLDKMPNLIWEGVPQLFEE
;
A
#
# COMPACT_ATOMS: atom_id res chain seq x y z
N MET A 1 20.56 -11.09 -13.34
CA MET A 1 20.18 -9.66 -13.42
C MET A 1 19.85 -9.27 -12.01
N ASP A 2 20.37 -8.14 -11.57
CA ASP A 2 20.49 -7.77 -10.16
C ASP A 2 19.09 -7.54 -9.57
N ASP A 3 18.54 -8.56 -8.88
CA ASP A 3 17.34 -8.40 -8.08
C ASP A 3 17.72 -7.45 -6.95
N SER A 4 17.39 -6.17 -7.09
CA SER A 4 17.45 -5.20 -5.99
C SER A 4 16.72 -5.84 -4.81
N LYS A 5 17.47 -6.30 -3.80
CA LYS A 5 16.88 -7.03 -2.67
C LYS A 5 16.11 -6.04 -1.80
N ILE A 6 14.81 -5.96 -2.04
CA ILE A 6 13.87 -5.22 -1.19
C ILE A 6 13.90 -5.88 0.19
N ASN A 7 14.48 -5.17 1.16
CA ASN A 7 14.54 -5.59 2.56
C ASN A 7 14.72 -4.37 3.45
N CYS A 8 13.61 -3.71 3.76
CA CYS A 8 13.58 -2.56 4.67
C CYS A 8 12.29 -2.58 5.48
N ASP A 9 12.30 -1.83 6.59
CA ASP A 9 11.16 -1.64 7.45
C ASP A 9 10.87 -0.12 7.50
N ILE A 10 9.60 0.26 7.37
CA ILE A 10 9.13 1.65 7.44
C ILE A 10 8.15 1.75 8.61
N ASN A 11 8.40 2.69 9.52
CA ASN A 11 7.43 3.08 10.53
C ASN A 11 6.51 4.15 9.94
N LEU A 12 5.21 3.94 10.03
CA LEU A 12 4.19 4.84 9.52
C LEU A 12 3.11 5.03 10.57
N SER A 13 2.88 6.28 10.96
CA SER A 13 1.70 6.65 11.73
C SER A 13 0.63 7.15 10.75
N ILE A 14 -0.61 6.70 10.93
CA ILE A 14 -1.77 7.17 10.17
C ILE A 14 -2.87 7.62 11.14
N ASP A 15 -3.59 8.67 10.77
CA ASP A 15 -4.72 9.21 11.53
C ASP A 15 -6.05 8.54 11.12
N GLY A 16 -6.06 7.92 9.94
CA GLY A 16 -7.26 7.45 9.27
C GLY A 16 -7.41 5.94 9.14
N MET A 17 -8.13 5.56 8.10
CA MET A 17 -8.66 4.21 7.93
C MET A 17 -7.74 3.29 7.13
N GLY A 18 -6.66 3.83 6.56
CA GLY A 18 -5.87 3.09 5.60
C GLY A 18 -4.59 3.76 5.13
N ILE A 19 -3.88 3.02 4.31
CA ILE A 19 -2.57 3.36 3.76
C ILE A 19 -2.69 3.36 2.24
N ILE A 20 -2.03 4.31 1.58
CA ILE A 20 -1.90 4.35 0.12
C ILE A 20 -0.47 4.10 -0.32
N PHE A 21 -0.35 3.40 -1.44
CA PHE A 21 0.86 3.20 -2.22
C PHE A 21 0.71 3.86 -3.58
N TYR A 22 1.72 4.58 -4.05
CA TYR A 22 1.68 5.21 -5.37
C TYR A 22 3.08 5.39 -5.96
N SER A 23 3.14 5.71 -7.26
CA SER A 23 4.35 6.15 -7.96
C SER A 23 4.16 7.54 -8.57
N ASP A 24 5.25 8.17 -9.02
CA ASP A 24 5.26 9.57 -9.46
C ASP A 24 4.24 9.86 -10.58
N GLY A 25 4.08 8.96 -11.54
CA GLY A 25 3.22 9.17 -12.70
C GLY A 25 1.73 9.04 -12.40
N ALA A 26 1.34 8.30 -11.35
CA ALA A 26 -0.04 8.20 -10.89
C ALA A 26 -0.55 9.56 -10.38
N VAL A 27 0.30 10.31 -9.69
CA VAL A 27 -0.06 11.55 -9.00
C VAL A 27 0.35 12.82 -9.78
N LYS A 28 0.95 12.69 -10.96
CA LYS A 28 1.54 13.81 -11.73
C LYS A 28 0.57 14.96 -12.06
N ASN A 29 -0.73 14.69 -12.04
CA ASN A 29 -1.78 15.65 -12.39
C ASN A 29 -2.54 16.18 -11.17
N ILE A 30 -2.29 15.62 -9.97
CA ILE A 30 -2.92 16.06 -8.73
C ILE A 30 -2.20 17.33 -8.26
N LYS A 31 -2.95 18.41 -8.05
CA LYS A 31 -2.36 19.69 -7.66
C LYS A 31 -2.10 19.73 -6.16
N PRO A 32 -1.07 20.46 -5.70
CA PRO A 32 -0.90 20.72 -4.28
C PRO A 32 -2.15 21.40 -3.71
N GLY A 33 -2.64 20.88 -2.58
CA GLY A 33 -3.86 21.32 -1.91
C GLY A 33 -5.17 20.84 -2.53
N GLU A 34 -5.11 19.92 -3.50
CA GLU A 34 -6.30 19.31 -4.09
C GLU A 34 -6.91 18.27 -3.15
N ASP A 35 -8.23 18.33 -2.97
CA ASP A 35 -9.02 17.28 -2.33
C ASP A 35 -9.31 16.17 -3.34
N TYR A 36 -8.30 15.33 -3.53
CA TYR A 36 -8.38 14.15 -4.37
C TYR A 36 -9.22 13.05 -3.70
N PHE A 37 -9.27 13.04 -2.37
CA PHE A 37 -10.01 12.04 -1.60
C PHE A 37 -11.50 12.07 -1.93
N THR A 38 -12.15 13.23 -1.79
CA THR A 38 -13.60 13.33 -2.01
C THR A 38 -13.98 13.10 -3.48
N SER A 39 -13.08 13.41 -4.42
CA SER A 39 -13.36 13.19 -5.84
C SER A 39 -13.15 11.76 -6.30
N GLU A 40 -12.13 11.05 -5.80
CA GLU A 40 -11.71 9.75 -6.35
C GLU A 40 -11.70 8.58 -5.35
N TYR A 41 -11.68 8.85 -4.04
CA TYR A 41 -11.54 7.82 -2.99
C TYR A 41 -12.75 7.65 -2.05
N GLU A 42 -13.72 8.57 -2.07
CA GLU A 42 -15.02 8.35 -1.40
C GLU A 42 -15.92 7.38 -2.17
N ASP A 43 -15.74 7.27 -3.48
CA ASP A 43 -16.52 6.39 -4.35
C ASP A 43 -15.86 5.01 -4.45
N ILE A 44 -16.55 4.00 -3.96
CA ILE A 44 -16.10 2.60 -3.92
C ILE A 44 -15.75 2.04 -5.30
N ASP A 45 -16.44 2.45 -6.38
CA ASP A 45 -16.19 1.97 -7.73
C ASP A 45 -14.91 2.59 -8.31
N LYS A 46 -14.63 3.85 -7.95
CA LYS A 46 -13.38 4.53 -8.32
C LYS A 46 -12.19 3.95 -7.56
N VAL A 47 -12.32 3.68 -6.26
CA VAL A 47 -11.29 2.98 -5.49
C VAL A 47 -10.97 1.62 -6.11
N ALA A 48 -12.00 0.84 -6.45
CA ALA A 48 -11.80 -0.46 -7.10
C ALA A 48 -11.12 -0.32 -8.47
N LYS A 49 -11.41 0.75 -9.21
CA LYS A 49 -10.73 1.06 -10.47
C LYS A 49 -9.24 1.36 -10.24
N HIS A 50 -8.90 2.20 -9.28
CA HIS A 50 -7.51 2.49 -8.91
C HIS A 50 -6.74 1.23 -8.51
N VAL A 51 -7.35 0.36 -7.71
CA VAL A 51 -6.75 -0.92 -7.32
C VAL A 51 -6.49 -1.82 -8.53
N ARG A 52 -7.41 -1.89 -9.50
CA ARG A 52 -7.24 -2.69 -10.73
C ARG A 52 -6.19 -2.10 -11.68
N ASP A 53 -6.12 -0.78 -11.78
CA ASP A 53 -5.17 -0.07 -12.62
C ASP A 53 -3.77 -0.01 -11.98
N GLY A 54 -3.70 -0.17 -10.66
CA GLY A 54 -2.47 -0.18 -9.88
C GLY A 54 -1.76 1.17 -9.86
N ASP A 55 -2.49 2.28 -9.92
CA ASP A 55 -1.91 3.64 -9.94
C ASP A 55 -1.71 4.21 -8.53
N ILE A 56 -2.80 4.44 -7.81
CA ILE A 56 -2.82 4.75 -6.37
C ILE A 56 -3.55 3.58 -5.71
N VAL A 57 -2.85 2.80 -4.91
CA VAL A 57 -3.38 1.56 -4.35
C VAL A 57 -3.59 1.76 -2.87
N GLY A 58 -4.85 1.86 -2.46
CA GLY A 58 -5.25 2.00 -1.06
C GLY A 58 -5.73 0.69 -0.47
N PHE A 59 -5.50 0.50 0.83
CA PHE A 59 -6.12 -0.56 1.61
C PHE A 59 -6.45 -0.08 3.02
N CYS A 60 -7.55 -0.57 3.57
CA CYS A 60 -8.00 -0.26 4.92
C CYS A 60 -7.27 -1.12 5.95
N THR A 61 -6.80 -0.49 7.02
CA THR A 61 -6.14 -1.15 8.16
C THR A 61 -7.11 -1.39 9.32
N GLY A 62 -8.34 -0.89 9.23
CA GLY A 62 -9.39 -1.01 10.25
C GLY A 62 -9.33 0.08 11.32
N SER A 63 -8.17 0.71 11.53
CA SER A 63 -8.00 1.82 12.46
C SER A 63 -6.81 2.71 12.10
N GLY A 64 -6.81 3.92 12.65
CA GLY A 64 -5.59 4.73 12.75
C GLY A 64 -4.58 4.09 13.72
N GLY A 65 -3.38 4.65 13.77
CA GLY A 65 -2.32 4.23 14.69
C GLY A 65 -0.95 4.11 14.05
N ASP A 66 -0.08 3.36 14.71
CA ASP A 66 1.31 3.13 14.34
C ASP A 66 1.51 1.75 13.72
N TYR A 67 2.11 1.74 12.53
CA TYR A 67 2.34 0.56 11.72
C TYR A 67 3.82 0.39 11.39
N ILE A 68 4.27 -0.86 11.34
CA ILE A 68 5.60 -1.25 10.90
C ILE A 68 5.45 -2.04 9.60
N LEU A 69 5.72 -1.38 8.48
CA LEU A 69 5.66 -1.97 7.14
C LEU A 69 6.98 -2.67 6.83
N LYS A 70 6.97 -4.01 6.77
CA LYS A 70 8.13 -4.86 6.53
C LYS A 70 8.21 -5.24 5.06
N PHE A 71 8.91 -4.46 4.27
CA PHE A 71 9.06 -4.66 2.83
C PHE A 71 10.05 -5.77 2.50
N ARG A 72 9.61 -6.77 1.73
CA ARG A 72 10.39 -7.94 1.33
C ARG A 72 10.20 -8.22 -0.16
N ASN A 73 11.19 -8.84 -0.77
CA ASN A 73 11.11 -9.27 -2.17
C ASN A 73 10.33 -10.59 -2.34
N GLY A 74 9.65 -10.75 -3.46
CA GLY A 74 9.00 -12.01 -3.84
C GLY A 74 7.64 -12.21 -3.16
N TYR A 75 7.42 -13.41 -2.64
CA TYR A 75 6.17 -13.83 -1.98
C TYR A 75 6.42 -14.25 -0.53
N PRO A 76 5.41 -14.15 0.36
CA PRO A 76 5.52 -14.69 1.70
C PRO A 76 5.82 -16.19 1.67
N SER A 77 6.59 -16.65 2.65
CA SER A 77 6.74 -18.07 2.93
C SER A 77 5.52 -18.59 3.69
N ASP A 78 5.25 -19.89 3.65
CA ASP A 78 4.16 -20.54 4.42
C ASP A 78 4.16 -20.14 5.90
N LYS A 79 5.35 -20.01 6.50
CA LYS A 79 5.51 -19.56 7.89
C LYS A 79 4.95 -18.15 8.14
N ILE A 80 5.09 -17.25 7.17
CA ILE A 80 4.55 -15.89 7.29
C ILE A 80 3.04 -15.93 7.12
N ASP A 81 2.53 -16.69 6.16
CA ASP A 81 1.09 -16.86 5.98
C ASP A 81 0.44 -17.45 7.24
N GLU A 82 1.08 -18.42 7.91
CA GLU A 82 0.61 -18.97 9.18
C GLU A 82 0.66 -17.97 10.34
N GLN A 83 1.71 -17.15 10.42
CA GLN A 83 1.89 -16.21 11.53
C GLN A 83 1.10 -14.92 11.37
N TYR A 84 0.81 -14.53 10.13
CA TYR A 84 0.14 -13.30 9.72
C TYR A 84 -1.00 -13.66 8.74
N PRO A 85 -2.08 -14.27 9.26
CA PRO A 85 -3.11 -14.92 8.45
C PRO A 85 -4.02 -13.93 7.70
N ILE A 86 -4.09 -12.68 8.14
CA ILE A 86 -4.90 -11.65 7.47
C ILE A 86 -4.12 -11.19 6.24
N SER A 87 -4.58 -11.56 5.05
CA SER A 87 -3.84 -11.30 3.81
C SER A 87 -4.71 -10.81 2.67
N ILE A 88 -4.17 -9.87 1.91
CA ILE A 88 -4.73 -9.39 0.64
C ILE A 88 -3.66 -9.32 -0.44
N ARG A 89 -4.10 -9.38 -1.69
CA ARG A 89 -3.23 -9.26 -2.87
C ARG A 89 -3.68 -8.11 -3.76
N LEU A 90 -2.76 -7.22 -4.07
CA LEU A 90 -2.96 -6.01 -4.88
C LEU A 90 -1.86 -5.95 -5.94
N ALA A 91 -1.88 -4.96 -6.82
CA ALA A 91 -0.77 -4.71 -7.73
C ALA A 91 -0.56 -3.22 -7.94
N ILE A 92 0.68 -2.82 -8.20
CA ILE A 92 1.05 -1.42 -8.44
C ILE A 92 1.96 -1.29 -9.65
N VAL A 93 1.78 -0.21 -10.39
CA VAL A 93 2.66 0.24 -11.45
C VAL A 93 3.66 1.22 -10.85
N ILE A 94 4.94 0.86 -10.94
CA ILE A 94 6.05 1.73 -10.59
C ILE A 94 6.56 2.39 -11.87
N ASP A 95 6.42 3.71 -11.93
CA ASP A 95 7.13 4.56 -12.86
C ASP A 95 8.09 5.51 -12.14
N ARG A 96 9.12 5.95 -12.86
CA ARG A 96 10.22 6.81 -12.36
C ARG A 96 10.98 6.23 -11.15
N GLY A 97 10.87 4.94 -10.94
CA GLY A 97 11.74 4.14 -10.09
C GLY A 97 11.51 4.30 -8.59
N ARG A 98 10.30 4.67 -8.17
CA ARG A 98 10.00 4.88 -6.76
C ARG A 98 8.58 4.49 -6.38
N LEU A 99 8.48 3.82 -5.23
CA LEU A 99 7.25 3.61 -4.49
C LEU A 99 7.19 4.60 -3.33
N TYR A 100 6.04 5.23 -3.16
CA TYR A 100 5.71 6.12 -2.05
C TYR A 100 4.64 5.49 -1.17
N ILE A 101 4.72 5.76 0.12
CA ILE A 101 3.78 5.28 1.13
C ILE A 101 3.24 6.48 1.92
N LYS A 102 1.92 6.60 2.05
CA LYS A 102 1.29 7.67 2.83
C LYS A 102 0.04 7.19 3.56
N ASP A 103 -0.40 7.99 4.53
CA ASP A 103 -1.77 7.94 5.03
C ASP A 103 -2.75 8.22 3.87
N LEU A 104 -3.85 7.48 3.82
CA LEU A 104 -4.95 7.72 2.90
C LEU A 104 -5.49 9.17 2.97
N PHE A 105 -5.57 9.74 4.17
CA PHE A 105 -6.12 11.09 4.36
C PHE A 105 -5.22 12.20 3.83
N GLU A 106 -3.97 11.92 3.45
CA GLU A 106 -3.14 12.85 2.68
C GLU A 106 -3.74 13.17 1.30
N LEU A 107 -4.73 12.40 0.82
CA LEU A 107 -5.48 12.71 -0.40
C LEU A 107 -6.51 13.84 -0.21
N MET A 108 -6.88 14.20 1.02
CA MET A 108 -7.84 15.29 1.29
C MET A 108 -7.22 16.68 1.09
N ASP A 109 -5.91 16.80 1.28
CA ASP A 109 -5.13 18.02 1.10
C ASP A 109 -3.78 17.63 0.50
N TRP A 110 -3.77 17.35 -0.81
CA TRP A 110 -2.63 16.68 -1.43
C TRP A 110 -1.32 17.47 -1.30
N ASN A 111 -0.31 16.84 -0.73
CA ASN A 111 1.06 17.34 -0.73
C ASN A 111 1.97 16.43 -1.58
N PRO A 112 2.59 16.93 -2.67
CA PRO A 112 3.51 16.12 -3.47
C PRO A 112 4.79 15.74 -2.73
N ASP A 113 5.16 16.47 -1.68
CA ASP A 113 6.32 16.13 -0.87
C ASP A 113 6.00 14.88 -0.03
N CYS A 114 6.88 13.88 -0.13
CA CYS A 114 6.85 12.68 0.70
C CYS A 114 8.18 12.58 1.45
N PRO A 115 8.19 12.32 2.77
CA PRO A 115 9.41 12.08 3.53
C PRO A 115 10.27 10.95 2.95
N LYS A 116 11.60 11.10 2.97
CA LYS A 116 12.53 10.10 2.40
C LYS A 116 12.39 8.70 3.01
N HIS A 117 12.00 8.60 4.28
CA HIS A 117 11.81 7.32 4.96
C HIS A 117 10.48 6.61 4.59
N GLN A 118 9.60 7.28 3.85
CA GLN A 118 8.37 6.74 3.28
C GLN A 118 8.50 6.46 1.77
N GLN A 119 9.75 6.37 1.29
CA GLN A 119 10.07 6.14 -0.11
C GLN A 119 10.92 4.86 -0.25
N ILE A 120 10.64 4.07 -1.28
CA ILE A 120 11.44 2.91 -1.64
C ILE A 120 11.85 3.04 -3.11
N GLU A 121 13.15 3.00 -3.38
CA GLU A 121 13.66 2.92 -4.74
C GLU A 121 13.41 1.52 -5.30
N LEU A 122 12.82 1.46 -6.48
CA LEU A 122 12.45 0.23 -7.18
C LEU A 122 12.73 0.40 -8.66
N ASP A 123 12.91 -0.70 -9.39
CA ASP A 123 12.90 -0.62 -10.84
C ASP A 123 11.49 -0.28 -11.35
N ASN A 124 11.42 0.37 -12.51
CA ASN A 124 10.15 0.51 -13.21
C ASN A 124 9.55 -0.86 -13.55
N GLY A 125 8.22 -0.96 -13.49
CA GLY A 125 7.48 -2.16 -13.85
C GLY A 125 6.23 -2.34 -13.01
N ILE A 126 5.65 -3.53 -13.10
CA ILE A 126 4.45 -3.90 -12.36
C ILE A 126 4.87 -4.81 -11.21
N TYR A 127 4.36 -4.56 -10.02
CA TYR A 127 4.63 -5.36 -8.83
C TYR A 127 3.33 -5.93 -8.29
N HIS A 128 3.28 -7.25 -8.12
CA HIS A 128 2.27 -7.90 -7.30
C HIS A 128 2.62 -7.67 -5.84
N ILE A 129 1.67 -7.13 -5.09
CA ILE A 129 1.80 -6.85 -3.67
C ILE A 129 1.05 -7.93 -2.90
N THR A 130 1.74 -8.63 -2.01
CA THR A 130 1.08 -9.46 -1.00
C THR A 130 1.26 -8.81 0.35
N LEU A 131 0.15 -8.46 0.98
CA LEU A 131 0.11 -7.89 2.31
C LEU A 131 -0.28 -9.00 3.29
N ASN A 132 0.43 -9.11 4.40
CA ASN A 132 0.10 -10.02 5.49
C ASN A 132 0.18 -9.28 6.83
N THR A 133 -0.83 -9.42 7.66
CA THR A 133 -0.85 -8.90 9.02
C THR A 133 -1.54 -9.87 9.98
N ARG A 134 -1.56 -9.49 11.24
CA ARG A 134 -2.34 -10.12 12.31
C ARG A 134 -2.78 -9.04 13.27
N GLN A 135 -3.82 -9.32 14.04
CA GLN A 135 -4.17 -8.48 15.18
C GLN A 135 -2.97 -8.34 16.13
N PRO A 136 -2.61 -7.11 16.57
CA PRO A 136 -1.56 -6.90 17.55
C PRO A 136 -1.82 -7.65 18.86
N LYS A 137 -0.75 -7.90 19.64
CA LYS A 137 -0.86 -8.59 20.93
C LYS A 137 -1.74 -7.85 21.95
N SER A 138 -1.86 -6.53 21.81
CA SER A 138 -2.74 -5.70 22.62
C SER A 138 -4.22 -5.89 22.30
N GLY A 139 -4.54 -6.51 21.15
CA GLY A 139 -5.91 -6.65 20.64
C GLY A 139 -6.42 -5.39 19.92
N ILE A 140 -5.62 -4.33 19.83
CA ILE A 140 -5.99 -3.05 19.23
C ILE A 140 -5.29 -2.93 17.89
N TYR A 141 -6.05 -2.85 16.79
CA TYR A 141 -5.49 -2.56 15.47
C TYR A 141 -4.76 -1.20 15.50
N GLY A 142 -3.66 -1.10 14.75
CA GLY A 142 -2.80 0.09 14.74
C GLY A 142 -1.93 0.29 15.98
N ASP A 143 -1.89 -0.63 16.94
CA ASP A 143 -0.89 -0.59 18.02
C ASP A 143 0.40 -1.30 17.60
N ASN A 144 1.35 -0.53 17.08
CA ASN A 144 2.65 -1.02 16.58
C ASN A 144 2.49 -2.23 15.66
N GLN A 145 1.47 -2.19 14.80
CA GLN A 145 1.02 -3.34 14.05
C GLN A 145 1.98 -3.64 12.90
N GLU A 146 2.46 -4.88 12.86
CA GLU A 146 3.32 -5.33 11.76
C GLU A 146 2.48 -5.68 10.53
N ILE A 147 2.86 -5.12 9.39
CA ILE A 147 2.34 -5.49 8.08
C ILE A 147 3.53 -5.91 7.22
N TYR A 148 3.58 -7.18 6.83
CA TYR A 148 4.53 -7.61 5.81
C TYR A 148 4.03 -7.17 4.43
N VAL A 149 4.93 -6.57 3.66
CA VAL A 149 4.66 -6.10 2.29
C VAL A 149 5.62 -6.80 1.34
N TYR A 150 5.13 -7.80 0.65
CA TYR A 150 5.91 -8.56 -0.34
C TYR A 150 5.69 -7.97 -1.72
N LEU A 151 6.78 -7.61 -2.39
CA LEU A 151 6.79 -7.06 -3.73
C LEU A 151 7.41 -8.05 -4.71
N ASN A 152 6.60 -8.58 -5.62
CA ASN A 152 7.06 -9.48 -6.68
C ASN A 152 6.83 -8.83 -8.06
N LYS A 153 7.92 -8.54 -8.78
CA LYS A 153 7.84 -7.95 -10.12
C LYS A 153 7.17 -8.92 -11.11
N LEU A 154 6.29 -8.40 -11.96
CA LEU A 154 5.56 -9.13 -12.98
C LEU A 154 5.76 -8.50 -14.36
N ASP A 155 5.62 -9.32 -15.41
CA ASP A 155 5.66 -8.87 -16.81
C ASP A 155 4.36 -8.17 -17.25
N LYS A 156 3.25 -8.43 -16.54
CA LYS A 156 1.92 -7.91 -16.86
C LYS A 156 1.07 -7.75 -15.61
N MET A 157 0.06 -6.86 -15.69
CA MET A 157 -0.91 -6.65 -14.62
C MET A 157 -1.67 -7.96 -14.33
N PRO A 158 -1.72 -8.42 -13.07
CA PRO A 158 -2.54 -9.56 -12.71
C PRO A 158 -4.03 -9.19 -12.79
N ASN A 159 -4.89 -10.19 -12.95
CA ASN A 159 -6.33 -9.95 -12.88
C ASN A 159 -6.75 -9.78 -11.42
N LEU A 160 -7.02 -8.54 -11.00
CA LEU A 160 -7.50 -8.21 -9.66
C LEU A 160 -9.03 -8.11 -9.66
N ILE A 161 -9.68 -8.95 -8.85
CA ILE A 161 -11.15 -9.04 -8.76
C ILE A 161 -11.64 -8.29 -7.50
N TRP A 162 -11.02 -7.16 -7.18
CA TRP A 162 -11.47 -6.33 -6.05
C TRP A 162 -12.74 -5.59 -6.43
N GLU A 163 -13.80 -5.88 -5.67
CA GLU A 163 -15.05 -5.13 -5.65
C GLU A 163 -15.03 -4.26 -4.40
N GLY A 164 -14.72 -2.98 -4.60
CA GLY A 164 -14.62 -1.98 -3.54
C GLY A 164 -13.26 -1.85 -2.86
N VAL A 165 -13.28 -1.40 -1.61
CA VAL A 165 -12.07 -1.00 -0.88
C VAL A 165 -11.40 -2.23 -0.25
N PRO A 166 -10.13 -2.54 -0.58
CA PRO A 166 -9.42 -3.67 0.02
C PRO A 166 -9.31 -3.52 1.54
N GLN A 167 -9.64 -4.58 2.28
CA GLN A 167 -9.60 -4.60 3.75
C GLN A 167 -8.46 -5.50 4.22
N LEU A 168 -7.56 -5.00 5.06
CA LEU A 168 -6.46 -5.73 5.70
C LEU A 168 -6.68 -5.85 7.21
N PHE A 169 -7.89 -6.27 7.59
CA PHE A 169 -8.25 -6.62 8.96
C PHE A 169 -9.42 -7.60 8.94
N GLU A 170 -9.71 -8.20 10.09
CA GLU A 170 -10.91 -9.02 10.32
C GLU A 170 -11.83 -8.28 11.31
N GLU A 171 -13.14 -8.26 11.00
CA GLU A 171 -14.22 -7.74 11.86
C GLU A 171 -14.58 -8.70 13.00
#